data_AF-A0A851ZL57-F1
#
_entry.id   AF-A0A851ZL57-F1
#
_cell.length_a   1.000
_cell.length_b   1.000
_cell.length_c   1.000
_cell.angle_alpha   90.00
_cell.angle_beta   90.00
_cell.angle_gamma   90.00
#
_symmetry.space_group_name_H-M   'P 1'
#
loop_
_entity.id
_entity.type
_entity.pdbx_description
1 polymer ?
#
loop_
_entity_poly.entity_id
_entity_poly.type
_entity_poly.pdbx_seq_one_letter_code
_entity_poly.pdbx_strand_id
1 'polypeptide(L)'
;VQKLVGVITWLRPYLGLTTAQLSPLFDLLKGDSDLKSPRTLTPEASLVLEEVQQAVSACQVYCIDPSTDVTVFITAPDLHPTGIIGQWNDAWSDPLHVL
;
A
#
# COMPACT_ATOMS: atom_id res chain seq x y z
N VAL A 1 -18.01 -4.48 -3.83
CA VAL A 1 -17.11 -4.17 -4.98
C VAL A 1 -16.71 -2.70 -5.01
N GLN A 2 -17.63 -1.74 -5.20
CA GLN A 2 -17.25 -0.32 -5.36
C GLN A 2 -16.38 0.26 -4.22
N LYS A 3 -16.72 -0.02 -2.95
CA LYS A 3 -15.89 0.40 -1.80
C LYS A 3 -14.47 -0.17 -1.86
N LEU A 4 -14.33 -1.45 -2.23
CA LEU A 4 -13.04 -2.11 -2.36
C LEU A 4 -12.19 -1.44 -3.45
N VAL A 5 -12.76 -1.23 -4.64
CA VAL A 5 -12.06 -0.54 -5.74
C VAL A 5 -11.70 0.90 -5.36
N GLY A 6 -12.54 1.58 -4.58
CA GLY A 6 -12.23 2.91 -4.03
C GLY A 6 -11.02 2.90 -3.11
N VAL A 7 -10.94 1.95 -2.17
CA VAL A 7 -9.78 1.80 -1.27
C VAL A 7 -8.50 1.47 -2.06
N ILE A 8 -8.58 0.57 -3.04
CA ILE A 8 -7.42 0.21 -3.88
C ILE A 8 -6.95 1.41 -4.72
N THR A 9 -7.88 2.21 -5.23
CA THR A 9 -7.55 3.44 -5.96
C THR A 9 -6.83 4.45 -5.06
N TRP A 10 -7.22 4.55 -3.78
CA TRP A 10 -6.53 5.39 -2.79
C TRP A 10 -5.13 4.86 -2.45
N LEU A 11 -4.96 3.54 -2.31
CA LEU A 11 -3.67 2.91 -2.02
C LEU A 11 -2.69 2.93 -3.20
N ARG A 12 -3.17 3.23 -4.41
CA ARG A 12 -2.42 3.13 -5.66
C ARG A 12 -0.99 3.72 -5.65
N PRO A 13 -0.71 4.89 -5.03
CA PRO A 13 0.65 5.43 -5.00
C PRO A 13 1.66 4.53 -4.30
N TYR A 14 1.20 3.65 -3.40
CA TYR A 14 2.06 2.81 -2.58
C TYR A 14 2.30 1.43 -3.21
N LEU A 15 1.36 0.93 -4.03
CA LEU A 15 1.38 -0.46 -4.50
C LEU A 15 2.42 -0.76 -5.60
N GLY A 16 2.91 0.25 -6.30
CA GLY A 16 3.80 0.05 -7.46
C GLY A 16 3.13 -0.66 -8.66
N LEU A 17 1.80 -0.84 -8.65
CA LEU A 17 1.04 -1.49 -9.72
C LEU A 17 0.63 -0.51 -10.82
N THR A 18 0.72 -0.96 -12.08
CA THR A 18 0.34 -0.14 -13.24
C THR A 18 -1.18 -0.04 -13.42
N THR A 19 -1.66 0.99 -14.14
CA THR A 19 -3.09 1.09 -14.50
C THR A 19 -3.58 -0.14 -15.25
N ALA A 20 -2.73 -0.71 -16.11
CA ALA A 20 -3.08 -1.86 -16.92
C ALA A 20 -3.33 -3.10 -16.05
N GLN A 21 -2.47 -3.35 -15.05
CA GLN A 21 -2.66 -4.43 -14.08
C GLN A 21 -3.96 -4.26 -13.27
N LEU A 22 -4.29 -3.02 -12.87
CA LEU A 22 -5.51 -2.75 -12.11
C LEU A 22 -6.80 -2.69 -12.96
N SER A 23 -6.70 -2.69 -14.30
CA SER A 23 -7.84 -2.52 -15.20
C SER A 23 -9.01 -3.48 -14.92
N PRO A 24 -8.77 -4.80 -14.69
CA PRO A 24 -9.86 -5.73 -14.42
C PRO A 24 -10.71 -5.35 -13.20
N LEU A 25 -10.14 -4.68 -12.19
CA LEU A 25 -10.88 -4.19 -11.03
C LEU A 25 -11.73 -2.96 -11.36
N PHE A 26 -11.24 -2.07 -12.22
CA PHE A 26 -12.00 -0.90 -12.67
C PHE A 26 -13.12 -1.29 -13.62
N ASP A 27 -12.95 -2.36 -14.39
CA ASP A 27 -13.99 -2.90 -15.27
C ASP A 27 -15.22 -3.37 -14.49
N LEU A 28 -15.06 -3.80 -13.23
CA LEU A 28 -16.19 -4.13 -12.35
C LEU A 28 -17.07 -2.92 -12.01
N LEU A 29 -16.56 -1.70 -12.17
CA LEU A 29 -17.34 -0.47 -11.96
C LEU A 29 -18.17 -0.10 -13.18
N LYS A 30 -17.81 -0.61 -14.37
CA LYS A 30 -18.54 -0.36 -15.62
C LYS A 30 -19.91 -1.05 -15.55
N GLY A 31 -20.93 -0.42 -16.15
CA GLY A 31 -22.31 -0.91 -16.15
C GLY A 31 -23.25 -0.01 -15.34
N ASP A 32 -24.18 -0.63 -14.63
CA ASP A 32 -25.25 0.04 -13.90
C ASP A 32 -24.72 0.98 -12.80
N SER A 33 -25.15 2.24 -12.82
CA SER A 33 -24.74 3.26 -11.85
C SER A 33 -25.36 3.04 -10.46
N ASP A 34 -26.38 2.19 -10.34
CA ASP A 34 -26.96 1.85 -9.05
C ASP A 34 -25.92 1.14 -8.14
N LEU A 35 -25.80 1.66 -6.92
CA LEU A 35 -24.96 1.12 -5.85
C LEU A 35 -25.45 -0.27 -5.38
N LYS A 36 -26.75 -0.56 -5.56
CA LYS A 36 -27.37 -1.84 -5.18
C LYS A 36 -27.28 -2.90 -6.28
N SER A 37 -26.89 -2.51 -7.49
CA SER A 37 -26.75 -3.43 -8.61
C SER A 37 -25.69 -4.51 -8.29
N PRO A 38 -26.02 -5.81 -8.44
CA PRO A 38 -25.10 -6.89 -8.15
C PRO A 38 -23.90 -6.83 -9.10
N ARG A 39 -22.70 -6.91 -8.53
CA ARG A 39 -21.44 -6.99 -9.27
C ARG A 39 -20.69 -8.22 -8.84
N THR A 40 -20.38 -9.08 -9.79
CA THR A 40 -19.66 -10.33 -9.56
C THR A 40 -18.18 -10.12 -9.84
N LEU A 41 -17.33 -10.68 -8.96
CA LEU A 41 -15.89 -10.68 -9.17
C LEU A 41 -15.55 -11.65 -10.31
N THR A 42 -14.88 -11.18 -11.36
CA THR A 42 -14.41 -12.06 -12.43
C THR A 42 -13.12 -12.79 -11.99
N PRO A 43 -12.75 -13.90 -12.64
CA PRO A 43 -11.49 -14.58 -12.37
C PRO A 43 -10.27 -13.66 -12.51
N GLU A 44 -10.28 -12.78 -13.52
CA GLU A 44 -9.20 -11.82 -13.77
C GLU A 44 -9.10 -10.79 -12.64
N ALA A 45 -10.25 -10.25 -12.20
CA ALA A 45 -10.29 -9.32 -11.07
C ALA A 45 -9.85 -9.99 -9.75
N SER A 46 -10.13 -11.28 -9.59
CA SER A 46 -9.66 -12.05 -8.43
C SER A 46 -8.14 -12.15 -8.39
N LEU A 47 -7.51 -12.44 -9.52
CA LEU A 47 -6.05 -12.50 -9.63
C LEU A 47 -5.40 -11.15 -9.34
N VAL A 48 -5.97 -10.06 -9.83
CA VAL A 48 -5.47 -8.71 -9.54
C VAL A 48 -5.61 -8.37 -8.04
N LEU A 49 -6.64 -8.85 -7.36
CA LEU A 49 -6.75 -8.67 -5.90
C LEU A 49 -5.63 -9.39 -5.14
N GLU A 50 -5.21 -10.56 -5.60
CA GLU A 50 -4.06 -11.26 -5.02
C GLU A 50 -2.77 -10.46 -5.21
N GLU A 51 -2.54 -9.88 -6.40
CA GLU A 51 -1.39 -9.00 -6.65
C GLU A 51 -1.42 -7.75 -5.75
N VAL A 52 -2.60 -7.13 -5.60
CA VAL A 52 -2.78 -5.99 -4.69
C VAL A 52 -2.48 -6.41 -3.25
N GLN A 53 -2.96 -7.57 -2.79
CA GLN A 53 -2.69 -8.05 -1.45
C GLN A 53 -1.19 -8.31 -1.23
N GLN A 54 -0.51 -8.90 -2.21
CA GLN A 54 0.94 -9.11 -2.15
C GLN A 54 1.69 -7.77 -2.10
N ALA A 55 1.31 -6.80 -2.95
CA ALA A 55 1.91 -5.47 -2.95
C ALA A 55 1.69 -4.76 -1.60
N VAL A 56 0.47 -4.77 -1.06
CA VAL A 56 0.19 -4.22 0.29
C VAL A 56 1.03 -4.90 1.36
N SER A 57 1.19 -6.22 1.29
CA SER A 57 1.96 -6.98 2.29
C SER A 57 3.47 -6.71 2.18
N ALA A 58 3.96 -6.42 0.97
CA ALA A 58 5.35 -6.06 0.73
C ALA A 58 5.64 -4.57 1.02
N CYS A 59 4.62 -3.72 1.00
CA CYS A 59 4.74 -2.31 1.35
C CYS A 59 4.95 -2.14 2.86
N GLN A 60 6.14 -1.68 3.24
CA GLN A 60 6.41 -1.18 4.58
C GLN A 60 5.96 0.28 4.65
N VAL A 61 4.72 0.51 5.08
CA VAL A 61 4.23 1.86 5.39
C VAL A 61 3.87 1.88 6.86
N TYR A 62 4.79 2.40 7.67
CA TYR A 62 4.59 2.50 9.10
C TYR A 62 3.95 3.85 9.44
N CYS A 63 2.90 3.82 10.27
CA CYS A 63 2.38 5.04 10.86
C CYS A 63 3.26 5.46 12.03
N ILE A 64 3.42 6.78 12.22
CA ILE A 64 4.12 7.32 13.40
C ILE A 64 3.34 6.92 14.66
N ASP A 65 3.99 6.22 15.58
CA ASP A 65 3.50 6.02 16.94
C ASP A 65 3.86 7.23 17.80
N PRO A 66 2.90 8.04 18.28
CA PRO A 66 3.19 9.22 19.11
C PRO A 66 3.89 8.90 20.44
N SER A 67 3.88 7.64 20.87
CA SER A 67 4.49 7.17 22.12
C SER A 67 5.96 6.81 21.97
N THR A 68 6.48 6.79 20.73
CA THR A 68 7.86 6.41 20.40
C THR A 68 8.60 7.60 19.78
N ASP A 69 9.83 7.86 20.21
CA ASP A 69 10.63 8.97 19.68
C ASP A 69 11.00 8.76 18.20
N VAL A 70 10.96 9.85 17.42
CA VAL A 70 11.45 9.86 16.04
C VAL A 70 12.96 10.12 16.05
N THR A 71 13.71 9.23 15.41
CA THR A 71 15.18 9.27 15.34
C THR A 71 15.64 9.50 13.91
N VAL A 72 16.71 10.27 13.74
CA VAL A 72 17.40 10.44 12.45
C VAL A 72 18.70 9.63 12.48
N PHE A 73 18.77 8.61 11.64
CA PHE A 73 19.94 7.76 11.46
C PHE A 73 20.79 8.30 10.32
N ILE A 74 22.01 8.76 10.61
CA ILE A 74 22.92 9.33 9.62
C ILE A 74 24.07 8.36 9.38
N THR A 75 24.23 7.92 8.14
CA THR A 75 25.42 7.21 7.67
C THR A 75 26.18 8.11 6.71
N ALA A 76 27.51 8.20 6.84
CA ALA A 76 28.33 9.05 5.99
C ALA A 76 29.54 8.30 5.43
N PRO A 77 29.34 7.34 4.51
CA PRO A 77 30.44 6.79 3.73
C PRO A 77 30.90 7.86 2.73
N ASP A 78 32.20 8.15 2.76
CA ASP A 78 32.94 8.75 1.64
C ASP A 78 32.37 10.08 1.08
N LEU A 79 31.99 11.00 1.98
CA LEU A 79 31.49 12.37 1.70
C LEU A 79 30.02 12.50 1.26
N HIS A 80 29.26 11.42 1.25
CA HIS A 80 27.83 11.44 0.90
C HIS A 80 26.97 11.03 2.11
N PRO A 81 26.69 11.96 3.05
CA PRO A 81 25.83 11.65 4.18
C PRO A 81 24.42 11.30 3.69
N THR A 82 23.98 10.10 4.02
CA THR A 82 22.62 9.62 3.82
C THR A 82 21.93 9.54 5.18
N GLY A 83 20.78 10.20 5.29
CA GLY A 83 19.94 10.18 6.47
C GLY A 83 18.69 9.34 6.25
N ILE A 84 18.29 8.56 7.25
CA ILE A 84 17.01 7.88 7.33
C ILE A 84 16.27 8.43 8.54
N ILE A 85 15.00 8.78 8.39
CA ILE A 85 14.13 9.18 9.50
C ILE A 85 13.26 7.97 9.84
N GLY A 86 13.22 7.59 11.11
CA GLY A 86 12.47 6.41 11.53
C GLY A 86 12.20 6.37 13.03
N GLN A 87 11.36 5.43 13.45
CA GLN A 87 11.15 5.08 14.85
C GLN A 87 11.78 3.73 15.14
N TRP A 88 12.45 3.61 16.30
CA TRP A 88 13.06 2.37 16.75
C TRP A 88 12.36 1.84 17.99
N ASN A 89 11.94 0.57 17.98
CA ASN A 89 11.35 -0.10 19.13
C ASN A 89 11.59 -1.61 19.08
N ASP A 90 12.37 -2.13 20.04
CA ASP A 90 12.73 -3.55 20.12
C ASP A 90 11.53 -4.48 20.40
N ALA A 91 10.38 -3.94 20.79
CA ALA A 91 9.17 -4.72 21.01
C ALA A 91 8.37 -4.99 19.72
N TRP A 92 8.70 -4.32 18.60
CA TRP A 92 8.03 -4.53 17.31
C TRP A 92 8.59 -5.72 16.55
N SER A 93 7.79 -6.28 15.61
CA SER A 93 8.24 -7.38 14.76
C SER A 93 9.32 -6.95 13.77
N ASP A 94 9.29 -5.69 13.33
CA ASP A 94 10.38 -5.01 12.64
C ASP A 94 10.79 -3.83 13.54
N PRO A 95 11.97 -3.86 14.16
CA PRO A 95 12.33 -2.87 15.17
C PRO A 95 12.54 -1.47 14.60
N LEU A 96 12.75 -1.34 13.28
CA LEU A 96 12.96 -0.06 12.62
C LEU A 96 11.81 0.25 11.66
N HIS A 97 10.99 1.23 12.01
CA HIS A 97 9.95 1.77 11.15
C HIS A 97 10.45 3.04 10.46
N VAL A 98 10.78 2.95 9.16
CA VAL A 98 11.17 4.11 8.35
C VAL A 98 9.94 4.94 7.99
N LEU A 99 10.06 6.27 8.06
CA LEU A 99 9.00 7.24 7.77
C LEU A 99 9.06 7.78 6.33
#